data_AF-A0A1I1YKQ0-F1
#
_entry.id   AF-A0A1I1YKQ0-F1
#
_cell.length_a   1.000
_cell.length_b   1.000
_cell.length_c   1.000
_cell.angle_alpha   90.00
_cell.angle_beta   90.00
_cell.angle_gamma   90.00
#
_symmetry.space_group_name_H-M   'P 1'
#
loop_
_entity.id
_entity.type
_entity.pdbx_description
1 polymer ?
#
loop_
_entity_poly.entity_id
_entity_poly.type
_entity_poly.pdbx_seq_one_letter_code
_entity_poly.pdbx_strand_id
1 'polypeptide(L)'
;MRLNMTIRSGKSILLIIGMLLLGGCSLFEDAKQTVNSVSSSADYVTGAATYMQTLTSFSEQATQLAEQAVNDASARADYKEQLVAVQESIKQFGELQAPDFAKDVHQTVVDYNLKLQESIDAVLKQIEDGKALVDATEIPNTINKINELLNQVNQLEQLVS
;
A
#
# COMPACT_ATOMS: atom_id res chain seq x y z
N MET A 1 13.64 65.40 -17.58
CA MET A 1 12.40 64.72 -17.15
C MET A 1 12.66 64.10 -15.79
N ARG A 2 12.07 64.64 -14.71
CA ARG A 2 12.20 64.07 -13.37
C ARG A 2 11.15 62.97 -13.21
N LEU A 3 11.54 61.77 -12.78
CA LEU A 3 10.67 60.92 -11.99
C LEU A 3 11.42 60.51 -10.73
N ASN A 4 10.89 61.00 -9.62
CA ASN A 4 11.31 60.79 -8.25
C ASN A 4 10.61 59.52 -7.77
N MET A 5 11.34 58.50 -7.31
CA MET A 5 10.72 57.36 -6.62
C MET A 5 11.39 57.19 -5.26
N THR A 6 10.79 57.87 -4.28
CA THR A 6 11.11 57.75 -2.85
C THR A 6 10.73 56.37 -2.36
N ILE A 7 11.74 55.64 -1.87
CA ILE A 7 11.63 54.40 -1.10
C ILE A 7 10.86 54.69 0.18
N ARG A 8 9.64 54.16 0.30
CA ARG A 8 8.84 54.22 1.54
C ARG A 8 8.99 52.90 2.28
N SER A 9 9.61 53.00 3.45
CA SER A 9 9.76 52.01 4.51
C SER A 9 8.46 51.23 4.79
N GLY A 10 8.45 49.97 4.38
CA GLY A 10 7.50 48.96 4.82
C GLY A 10 8.27 47.65 4.95
N LYS A 11 8.34 47.10 6.16
CA LYS A 11 9.00 45.83 6.47
C LYS A 11 8.34 44.71 5.65
N SER A 12 8.95 44.34 4.53
CA SER A 12 8.58 43.13 3.80
C SER A 12 9.85 42.31 3.59
N ILE A 13 10.23 41.61 4.65
CA ILE A 13 11.06 40.42 4.59
C ILE A 13 10.29 39.42 3.72
N LEU A 14 10.75 39.24 2.48
CA LEU A 14 10.37 38.12 1.63
C LEU A 14 11.05 36.88 2.20
N LEU A 15 10.33 36.17 3.08
CA LEU A 15 10.67 34.83 3.54
C LEU A 15 10.46 33.86 2.38
N ILE A 16 11.57 33.50 1.72
CA ILE A 16 11.67 32.42 0.75
C ILE A 16 12.22 31.19 1.47
N ILE A 17 11.64 30.03 1.14
CA ILE A 17 11.95 28.64 1.55
C ILE A 17 11.20 28.17 2.80
N GLY A 18 10.05 27.57 2.51
CA GLY A 18 9.25 26.77 3.44
C GLY A 18 8.26 25.92 2.66
N MET A 19 8.74 25.07 1.75
CA MET A 19 7.93 24.00 1.13
C MET A 19 8.85 22.90 0.62
N LEU A 20 9.31 22.09 1.55
CA LEU A 20 10.04 20.84 1.28
C LEU A 20 9.57 19.72 2.21
N LEU A 21 8.33 19.80 2.71
CA LEU A 21 7.72 18.78 3.55
C LEU A 21 6.19 18.84 3.44
N LEU A 22 5.63 18.43 2.31
CA LEU A 22 4.30 17.81 2.22
C LEU A 22 4.24 17.01 0.90
N GLY A 23 5.10 15.99 0.77
CA GLY A 23 4.76 14.83 -0.06
C GLY A 23 3.67 14.04 0.66
N GLY A 24 2.50 14.67 0.82
CA GLY A 24 1.30 14.04 1.35
C GLY A 24 0.59 13.28 0.24
N CYS A 25 -0.03 12.17 0.61
CA CYS A 25 -0.88 11.33 -0.24
C CYS A 25 -1.78 12.14 -1.20
N SER A 26 -1.38 12.18 -2.47
CA SER A 26 -2.27 12.45 -3.61
C SER A 26 -1.78 11.67 -4.82
N LEU A 27 -1.51 10.37 -4.63
CA LEU A 27 -1.07 9.45 -5.70
C LEU A 27 -2.10 8.34 -5.97
N PHE A 28 -3.37 8.62 -5.74
CA PHE A 28 -4.49 7.80 -6.19
C PHE A 28 -5.48 8.63 -7.01
N GLU A 29 -4.96 9.47 -7.90
CA GLU A 29 -5.73 9.99 -9.01
C GLU A 29 -4.72 10.11 -10.19
N ASP A 30 -5.01 9.42 -11.29
CA ASP A 30 -4.27 9.43 -12.56
C ASP A 30 -2.91 8.71 -12.68
N ALA A 31 -2.83 7.45 -12.24
CA ALA A 31 -1.78 6.52 -12.71
C ALA A 31 -2.29 5.58 -13.83
N LYS A 32 -2.94 6.13 -14.86
CA LYS A 32 -3.08 5.48 -16.19
C LYS A 32 -1.80 5.66 -17.03
N GLN A 33 -0.64 5.71 -16.39
CA GLN A 33 0.62 5.76 -17.10
C GLN A 33 1.03 4.32 -17.40
N THR A 34 0.74 3.92 -18.64
CA THR A 34 1.19 2.67 -19.27
C THR A 34 2.69 2.47 -19.03
N VAL A 35 3.05 1.72 -18.00
CA VAL A 35 4.37 1.12 -17.87
C VAL A 35 4.42 0.02 -18.92
N ASN A 36 5.12 0.29 -20.01
CA ASN A 36 5.36 -0.71 -21.06
C ASN A 36 6.46 -1.66 -20.58
N SER A 37 6.18 -2.40 -19.53
CA SER A 37 6.98 -3.51 -19.05
C SER A 37 6.32 -4.77 -19.60
N VAL A 38 6.90 -5.35 -20.67
CA VAL A 38 6.47 -6.68 -21.14
C VAL A 38 6.90 -7.69 -20.09
N SER A 39 6.08 -7.92 -19.06
CA SER A 39 6.24 -9.04 -18.13
C SER A 39 5.65 -10.29 -18.75
N SER A 40 6.35 -11.42 -18.62
CA SER A 40 5.85 -12.71 -19.11
C SER A 40 4.74 -13.23 -18.20
N SER A 41 3.92 -14.16 -18.70
CA SER A 41 2.95 -14.88 -17.87
C SER A 41 3.61 -15.58 -16.67
N ALA A 42 4.86 -16.05 -16.83
CA ALA A 42 5.63 -16.66 -15.75
C ALA A 42 6.02 -15.66 -14.66
N ASP A 43 6.39 -14.42 -15.04
CA ASP A 43 6.68 -13.35 -14.08
C ASP A 43 5.44 -12.98 -13.28
N TYR A 44 4.28 -12.90 -13.95
CA TYR A 44 3.00 -12.63 -13.29
C TYR A 44 2.65 -13.71 -12.26
N VAL A 45 2.73 -14.99 -12.65
CA VAL A 45 2.42 -16.12 -11.76
C VAL A 45 3.39 -16.16 -10.56
N THR A 46 4.68 -15.90 -10.80
CA THR A 46 5.70 -15.83 -9.75
C THR A 46 5.44 -14.65 -8.80
N GLY A 47 5.07 -13.48 -9.34
CA GLY A 47 4.70 -12.30 -8.56
C GLY A 47 3.44 -12.54 -7.72
N ALA A 48 2.42 -13.17 -8.30
CA ALA A 48 1.20 -13.57 -7.60
C ALA A 48 1.47 -14.56 -6.45
N ALA A 49 2.33 -15.56 -6.69
CA ALA A 49 2.74 -16.51 -5.66
C ALA A 49 3.54 -15.84 -4.53
N THR A 50 4.44 -14.92 -4.88
CA THR A 50 5.21 -14.14 -3.90
C THR A 50 4.28 -13.29 -3.04
N TYR A 51 3.32 -12.61 -3.66
CA TYR A 51 2.33 -11.80 -2.95
C TYR A 51 1.49 -12.65 -1.98
N MET A 52 0.97 -13.78 -2.47
CA MET A 52 0.21 -14.74 -1.64
C MET A 52 1.03 -15.24 -0.44
N GLN A 53 2.33 -15.51 -0.62
CA GLN A 53 3.21 -15.93 0.46
C GLN A 53 3.37 -14.84 1.52
N THR A 54 3.57 -13.58 1.12
CA THR A 54 3.64 -12.45 2.06
C THR A 54 2.37 -12.32 2.88
N LEU A 55 1.20 -12.39 2.23
CA LEU A 55 -0.10 -12.29 2.92
C LEU A 55 -0.34 -13.47 3.88
N THR A 56 0.08 -14.67 3.49
CA THR A 56 -0.03 -15.88 4.31
C THR A 56 0.87 -15.76 5.55
N SER A 57 2.14 -15.41 5.36
CA SER A 57 3.08 -15.22 6.47
C SER A 57 2.66 -14.09 7.41
N PHE A 58 2.08 -13.01 6.87
CA PHE A 58 1.48 -11.98 7.71
C PHE A 58 0.34 -12.56 8.55
N SER A 59 -0.62 -13.26 7.93
CA SER A 59 -1.79 -13.81 8.63
C SER A 59 -1.43 -14.79 9.74
N GLU A 60 -0.39 -15.61 9.54
CA GLU A 60 0.13 -16.56 10.54
C GLU A 60 0.70 -15.86 11.78
N GLN A 61 1.31 -14.69 11.61
CA GLN A 61 2.01 -13.96 12.68
C GLN A 61 1.16 -12.83 13.28
N ALA A 62 0.24 -12.26 12.51
CA ALA A 62 -0.44 -11.02 12.81
C ALA A 62 -1.29 -11.10 14.08
N THR A 63 -1.98 -12.22 14.32
CA THR A 63 -2.85 -12.37 15.50
C THR A 63 -2.03 -12.27 16.80
N GLN A 64 -0.94 -13.05 16.89
CA GLN A 64 -0.08 -13.04 18.07
C GLN A 64 0.61 -11.68 18.27
N LEU A 65 1.15 -11.09 17.19
CA LEU A 65 1.82 -9.81 17.26
C LEU A 65 0.85 -8.67 17.65
N ALA A 66 -0.37 -8.67 17.12
CA ALA A 66 -1.38 -7.67 17.47
C ALA A 66 -1.79 -7.76 18.94
N GLU A 67 -1.96 -8.96 19.49
CA GLU A 67 -2.25 -9.17 20.92
C GLU A 67 -1.11 -8.65 21.81
N GLN A 68 0.14 -8.96 21.45
CA GLN A 68 1.32 -8.54 22.19
C GLN A 68 1.59 -7.03 22.08
N ALA A 69 1.34 -6.43 20.91
CA ALA A 69 1.57 -5.01 20.63
C ALA A 69 0.82 -4.04 21.56
N VAL A 70 -0.25 -4.51 22.22
CA VAL A 70 -0.99 -3.74 23.22
C VAL A 70 -0.09 -3.36 24.40
N ASN A 71 0.71 -4.31 24.89
CA ASN A 71 1.48 -4.16 26.14
C ASN A 71 3.00 -4.19 25.94
N ASP A 72 3.48 -4.61 24.77
CA ASP A 72 4.89 -4.75 24.47
C ASP A 72 5.30 -3.82 23.31
N ALA A 73 6.28 -2.95 23.59
CA ALA A 73 6.76 -1.96 22.62
C ALA A 73 7.55 -2.59 21.47
N SER A 74 8.25 -3.70 21.71
CA SER A 74 8.95 -4.46 20.67
C SER A 74 7.95 -5.13 19.75
N ALA A 75 6.96 -5.84 20.32
CA ALA A 75 5.92 -6.48 19.52
C ALA A 75 5.10 -5.47 18.69
N ARG A 76 4.90 -4.26 19.22
CA ARG A 76 4.27 -3.16 18.48
C ARG A 76 5.11 -2.68 17.30
N ALA A 77 6.44 -2.58 17.47
CA ALA A 77 7.34 -2.23 16.38
C ALA A 77 7.35 -3.32 15.31
N ASP A 78 7.43 -4.59 15.71
CA ASP A 78 7.41 -5.75 14.81
C ASP A 78 6.08 -5.81 14.04
N TYR A 79 4.94 -5.59 14.71
CA TYR A 79 3.64 -5.55 14.06
C TYR A 79 3.54 -4.41 13.03
N LYS A 80 4.07 -3.22 13.35
CA LYS A 80 4.15 -2.09 12.41
C LYS A 80 5.00 -2.45 11.20
N GLU A 81 6.14 -3.09 11.38
CA GLU A 81 7.01 -3.53 10.28
C GLU A 81 6.29 -4.51 9.36
N GLN A 82 5.59 -5.50 9.92
CA GLN A 82 4.81 -6.48 9.16
C GLN A 82 3.68 -5.81 8.35
N LEU A 83 2.97 -4.85 8.94
CA LEU A 83 1.93 -4.07 8.24
C LEU A 83 2.52 -3.30 7.05
N VAL A 84 3.67 -2.63 7.24
CA VAL A 84 4.37 -1.91 6.18
C VAL A 84 4.86 -2.86 5.08
N ALA A 85 5.35 -4.05 5.43
CA ALA A 85 5.74 -5.05 4.46
C ALA A 85 4.56 -5.49 3.57
N VAL A 86 3.36 -5.63 4.14
CA VAL A 86 2.14 -5.90 3.35
C VAL A 86 1.81 -4.73 2.42
N GLN A 87 1.91 -3.48 2.87
CA GLN A 87 1.66 -2.31 2.01
C GLN A 87 2.62 -2.23 0.82
N GLU A 88 3.89 -2.57 1.04
CA GLU A 88 4.88 -2.63 -0.02
C GLU A 88 4.56 -3.75 -1.03
N SER A 89 4.16 -4.92 -0.53
CA SER A 89 3.78 -6.05 -1.38
C SER A 89 2.51 -5.78 -2.20
N ILE A 90 1.53 -5.05 -1.63
CA ILE A 90 0.34 -4.55 -2.36
C ILE A 90 0.76 -3.73 -3.59
N LYS A 91 1.70 -2.78 -3.41
CA LYS A 91 2.17 -1.92 -4.51
C LYS A 91 2.88 -2.74 -5.58
N GLN A 92 3.81 -3.60 -5.16
CA GLN A 92 4.56 -4.47 -6.06
C GLN A 92 3.64 -5.38 -6.89
N PHE A 93 2.60 -5.96 -6.29
CA PHE A 93 1.62 -6.76 -7.02
C PHE A 93 0.82 -5.90 -8.01
N GLY A 94 0.37 -4.70 -7.61
CA GLY A 94 -0.42 -3.81 -8.47
C GLY A 94 0.33 -3.28 -9.70
N GLU A 95 1.66 -3.33 -9.69
CA GLU A 95 2.50 -2.95 -10.83
C GLU A 95 2.70 -4.08 -11.86
N LEU A 96 2.36 -5.32 -11.52
CA LEU A 96 2.47 -6.47 -12.42
C LEU A 96 1.53 -6.32 -13.61
N GLN A 97 2.01 -6.59 -14.83
CA GLN A 97 1.13 -6.70 -15.98
C GLN A 97 0.51 -8.09 -16.01
N ALA A 98 -0.82 -8.14 -15.84
CA ALA A 98 -1.56 -9.39 -15.93
C ALA A 98 -1.69 -9.87 -17.38
N PRO A 99 -1.44 -11.16 -17.67
CA PRO A 99 -1.75 -11.77 -18.96
C PRO A 99 -3.26 -11.82 -19.18
N ASP A 100 -3.69 -11.97 -20.44
CA ASP A 100 -5.11 -11.90 -20.82
C ASP A 100 -6.01 -12.84 -20.01
N PHE A 101 -5.55 -14.05 -19.70
CA PHE A 101 -6.31 -15.03 -18.93
C PHE A 101 -6.55 -14.62 -17.47
N ALA A 102 -5.75 -13.68 -16.92
CA ALA A 102 -5.78 -13.29 -15.51
C ALA A 102 -6.21 -11.84 -15.28
N LYS A 103 -6.49 -11.05 -16.33
CA LYS A 103 -6.81 -9.61 -16.23
C LYS A 103 -7.96 -9.32 -15.26
N ASP A 104 -9.05 -10.06 -15.36
CA ASP A 104 -10.23 -9.82 -14.52
C ASP A 104 -9.97 -10.16 -13.05
N VAL A 105 -9.24 -11.26 -12.81
CA VAL A 105 -8.83 -11.67 -11.46
C VAL A 105 -7.84 -10.66 -10.87
N HIS A 106 -6.86 -10.21 -11.66
CA HIS A 106 -5.90 -9.19 -11.26
C HIS A 106 -6.59 -7.90 -10.82
N GLN A 107 -7.52 -7.39 -11.65
CA GLN A 107 -8.27 -6.19 -11.31
C GLN A 107 -9.07 -6.37 -10.01
N THR A 108 -9.70 -7.53 -9.83
CA THR A 108 -10.43 -7.84 -8.59
C THR A 108 -9.49 -7.86 -7.38
N VAL A 109 -8.28 -8.41 -7.52
CA VAL A 109 -7.27 -8.38 -6.45
C VAL A 109 -6.84 -6.94 -6.15
N VAL A 110 -6.60 -6.10 -7.16
CA VAL A 110 -6.27 -4.68 -6.99
C VAL A 110 -7.38 -3.95 -6.22
N ASP A 111 -8.65 -4.22 -6.51
CA ASP A 111 -9.78 -3.61 -5.80
C ASP A 111 -9.84 -4.05 -4.31
N TYR A 112 -9.53 -5.32 -4.02
CA TYR A 112 -9.41 -5.79 -2.63
C TYR A 112 -8.16 -5.26 -1.93
N ASN A 113 -7.07 -5.01 -2.67
CA ASN A 113 -5.86 -4.40 -2.13
C ASN A 113 -6.12 -2.98 -1.62
N LEU A 114 -7.00 -2.21 -2.28
CA LEU A 114 -7.42 -0.90 -1.78
C LEU A 114 -8.06 -1.01 -0.39
N LYS A 115 -8.98 -1.97 -0.20
CA LYS A 115 -9.61 -2.24 1.11
C LYS A 115 -8.62 -2.70 2.17
N LEU A 116 -7.67 -3.55 1.77
CA LEU A 116 -6.60 -4.02 2.65
C LEU A 116 -5.71 -2.86 3.09
N GLN A 117 -5.35 -1.98 2.15
CA GLN A 117 -4.52 -0.80 2.42
C GLN A 117 -5.23 0.16 3.38
N GLU A 118 -6.52 0.45 3.17
CA GLU A 118 -7.32 1.28 4.07
C GLU A 118 -7.36 0.71 5.50
N SER A 119 -7.53 -0.61 5.61
CA SER A 119 -7.56 -1.29 6.90
C SER A 119 -6.21 -1.24 7.61
N ILE A 120 -5.12 -1.43 6.87
CA ILE A 120 -3.75 -1.32 7.40
C ILE A 120 -3.45 0.12 7.84
N ASP A 121 -3.79 1.12 7.03
CA ASP A 121 -3.60 2.54 7.36
C ASP A 121 -4.35 2.92 8.65
N ALA A 122 -5.57 2.40 8.83
CA ALA A 122 -6.35 2.60 10.05
C ALA A 122 -5.65 2.01 11.28
N VAL A 123 -5.07 0.82 11.18
CA VAL A 123 -4.33 0.16 12.28
C VAL A 123 -3.02 0.90 12.58
N LEU A 124 -2.24 1.23 11.55
CA LEU A 124 -0.99 2.00 11.70
C LEU A 124 -1.24 3.34 12.39
N LYS A 125 -2.32 4.03 12.02
CA LYS A 125 -2.71 5.29 12.67
C LYS A 125 -3.05 5.11 14.14
N GLN A 126 -3.67 4.01 14.54
CA GLN A 126 -3.97 3.72 15.95
C GLN A 126 -2.69 3.43 16.75
N ILE A 127 -1.75 2.70 16.16
CA ILE A 127 -0.42 2.45 16.73
C ILE A 127 0.29 3.78 17.01
N GLU A 128 0.26 4.70 16.03
CA GLU A 128 0.89 6.03 16.14
C GLU A 128 0.18 6.95 17.14
N ASP A 129 -1.14 6.91 17.17
CA ASP A 129 -1.97 7.65 18.13
C ASP A 129 -1.88 7.06 19.56
N GLY A 130 -1.20 5.93 19.77
CA GLY A 130 -1.11 5.23 21.04
C GLY A 130 -2.46 4.69 21.55
N LYS A 131 -3.41 4.47 20.63
CA LYS A 131 -4.75 3.97 20.94
C LYS A 131 -4.74 2.45 21.09
N ALA A 132 -5.76 1.93 21.76
CA ALA A 132 -6.04 0.49 21.70
C ALA A 132 -6.22 0.09 20.23
N LEU A 133 -5.58 -1.02 19.83
CA LEU A 133 -5.77 -1.62 18.51
C LEU A 133 -7.23 -2.07 18.43
N VAL A 134 -8.06 -1.29 17.74
CA VAL A 134 -9.46 -1.63 17.50
C VAL A 134 -9.54 -2.72 16.43
N ASP A 135 -10.64 -3.47 16.50
CA ASP A 135 -10.90 -4.71 15.79
C ASP A 135 -10.35 -4.75 14.35
N ALA A 136 -9.32 -5.57 14.15
CA ALA A 136 -8.64 -5.73 12.87
C ALA A 136 -9.27 -6.85 12.02
N THR A 137 -10.51 -7.27 12.30
CA THR A 137 -11.21 -8.38 11.61
C THR A 137 -11.27 -8.24 10.09
N GLU A 138 -11.24 -7.01 9.58
CA GLU A 138 -11.30 -6.76 8.15
C GLU A 138 -10.01 -7.17 7.41
N ILE A 139 -8.85 -7.09 8.07
CA ILE A 139 -7.56 -7.47 7.49
C ILE A 139 -7.50 -8.98 7.13
N PRO A 140 -7.71 -9.92 8.06
CA PRO A 140 -7.66 -11.35 7.75
C PRO A 140 -8.76 -11.76 6.76
N ASN A 141 -9.95 -11.17 6.83
CA ASN A 141 -11.03 -11.45 5.87
C ASN A 141 -10.64 -11.02 4.46
N THR A 142 -10.06 -9.83 4.31
CA THR A 142 -9.61 -9.30 3.03
C THR A 142 -8.46 -10.11 2.46
N ILE A 143 -7.48 -10.48 3.31
CA ILE A 143 -6.36 -11.35 2.91
C ILE A 143 -6.86 -12.71 2.42
N ASN A 144 -7.79 -13.35 3.15
CA ASN A 144 -8.36 -14.62 2.72
C ASN A 144 -9.00 -14.49 1.33
N LYS A 145 -9.73 -13.39 1.10
CA LYS A 145 -10.36 -13.14 -0.20
C LYS A 145 -9.35 -12.94 -1.33
N ILE A 146 -8.26 -12.22 -1.06
CA ILE A 146 -7.16 -12.05 -2.02
C ILE A 146 -6.52 -13.42 -2.32
N ASN A 147 -6.21 -14.22 -1.30
CA ASN A 147 -5.60 -15.54 -1.48
C ASN A 147 -6.52 -16.50 -2.26
N GLU A 148 -7.84 -16.45 -2.07
CA GLU A 148 -8.80 -17.20 -2.90
C GLU A 148 -8.70 -16.81 -4.38
N LEU A 149 -8.58 -15.52 -4.68
CA LEU A 149 -8.45 -15.01 -6.04
C LEU A 149 -7.10 -15.36 -6.66
N LEU A 150 -6.00 -15.25 -5.90
CA LEU A 150 -4.67 -15.64 -6.36
C LEU A 150 -4.58 -17.15 -6.64
N ASN A 151 -5.29 -17.97 -5.88
CA ASN A 151 -5.41 -19.40 -6.19
C ASN A 151 -6.16 -19.67 -7.51
N GLN A 152 -7.12 -18.82 -7.88
CA GLN A 152 -7.80 -18.93 -9.19
C GLN A 152 -6.83 -18.62 -10.34
N VAL A 153 -5.86 -17.71 -10.16
CA VAL A 153 -4.81 -17.46 -11.17
C VAL A 153 -4.06 -18.75 -11.50
N ASN A 154 -3.66 -19.52 -10.49
CA ASN A 154 -2.97 -20.80 -10.69
C ASN A 154 -3.82 -21.83 -11.44
N GLN A 155 -5.14 -21.82 -11.25
CA GLN A 155 -6.05 -22.71 -11.96
C GLN A 155 -6.23 -22.27 -13.41
N LEU A 156 -6.36 -20.97 -13.66
CA LEU A 156 -6.52 -20.41 -15.00
C LEU A 156 -5.26 -20.61 -15.84
N GLU A 157 -4.07 -20.47 -15.25
CA GLU A 157 -2.80 -20.76 -15.92
C GLU A 157 -2.75 -22.21 -16.44
N GLN A 158 -3.12 -23.19 -15.62
CA GLN A 158 -3.16 -24.61 -16.02
C GLN A 158 -4.14 -24.92 -17.17
N LEU A 159 -5.14 -24.07 -17.39
CA LEU A 159 -6.11 -24.25 -18.48
C LEU A 159 -5.61 -23.69 -19.82
N VAL A 160 -4.60 -22.81 -19.80
CA VAL A 160 -4.07 -22.14 -20.99
C VAL A 160 -2.62 -22.53 -21.32
N SER A 161 -1.95 -23.26 -20.42
CA SER A 161 -0.59 -23.81 -20.59
C SER A 161 -0.52 -25.07 -21.45
#